data_AF-A0A7K3ML02-F1
#
_entry.id   AF-A0A7K3ML02-F1
#
_cell.length_a   1.000
_cell.length_b   1.000
_cell.length_c   1.000
_cell.angle_alpha   90.00
_cell.angle_beta   90.00
_cell.angle_gamma   90.00
#
_symmetry.space_group_name_H-M   'P 1'
#
loop_
_entity.id
_entity.type
_entity.pdbx_description
1 polymer ?
#
loop_
_entity_poly.entity_id
_entity_poly.type
_entity_poly.pdbx_seq_one_letter_code
_entity_poly.pdbx_strand_id
1 'polypeptide(L)'
;MKLIYLLILFFVQFVCLSCSEQGVYADSASKQIIKKDMVVTRAINQLTPGCSLLTEIDKNAQDTVLERLKLNIAREWYSHRKGLSLPLIDSTIKFVPVIDTPSLPSITDSDKILMPQKDFASFYGQNEKGETLYFYALYTDRSNFTKETNPRMYRDQVELFGQEYADRVIEKLRNAKGPERWEIIVVSPQDPGHKEFEYAREHSDDGSFFILTRGRTYPRVCFFVNNKPYYCCETPQHELGMRLLEDYLRR
;
A
#
# COMPACT_ATOMS: atom_id res chain seq x y z
N MET A 1 -13.54 33.02 59.03
CA MET A 1 -14.49 32.05 58.41
C MET A 1 -14.83 32.37 56.95
N LYS A 2 -15.17 33.61 56.55
CA LYS A 2 -15.57 33.93 55.16
C LYS A 2 -14.52 33.62 54.08
N LEU A 3 -13.22 33.78 54.36
CA LEU A 3 -12.14 33.50 53.40
C LEU A 3 -11.93 32.01 53.11
N ILE A 4 -12.13 31.15 54.11
CA ILE A 4 -11.97 29.69 53.99
C ILE A 4 -13.09 29.10 53.14
N TYR A 5 -14.33 29.57 53.31
CA TYR A 5 -15.46 29.15 52.48
C TYR A 5 -15.28 29.52 51.00
N LEU A 6 -14.70 30.69 50.71
CA LEU A 6 -14.39 31.13 49.34
C LEU A 6 -13.31 30.27 48.67
N LEU A 7 -12.27 29.89 49.41
CA LEU A 7 -11.22 28.99 48.91
C LEU A 7 -11.75 27.58 48.62
N ILE A 8 -12.63 27.05 49.48
CA ILE A 8 -13.26 25.74 49.26
C ILE A 8 -14.18 25.78 48.03
N LEU A 9 -14.95 26.86 47.85
CA LEU A 9 -15.83 27.03 46.68
C LEU A 9 -15.02 27.10 45.36
N PHE A 10 -13.90 27.83 45.35
CA PHE A 10 -13.01 27.88 44.19
C PHE A 10 -12.38 26.52 43.87
N PHE A 11 -11.97 25.76 44.89
CA PHE A 11 -11.37 24.44 44.69
C PHE A 11 -12.38 23.42 44.14
N VAL A 12 -13.62 23.44 44.63
CA VAL A 12 -14.71 22.58 44.12
C VAL A 12 -15.05 22.93 42.66
N GLN A 13 -15.11 24.22 42.30
CA GLN A 13 -15.34 24.63 40.91
C GLN A 13 -14.20 24.18 39.97
N PHE A 14 -12.94 24.27 40.41
CA PHE A 14 -11.78 23.86 39.61
C PHE A 14 -11.72 22.33 39.37
N VAL A 15 -12.11 21.54 40.39
CA VAL A 15 -12.21 20.08 40.26
C VAL A 15 -13.40 19.68 39.38
N CYS A 16 -14.55 20.35 39.50
CA CYS A 16 -15.70 20.08 38.63
C CYS A 16 -15.43 20.46 37.15
N LEU A 17 -14.71 21.54 36.89
CA LEU A 17 -14.34 21.95 35.53
C LEU A 17 -13.36 20.96 34.87
N SER A 18 -12.35 20.49 35.61
CA SER A 18 -11.38 19.52 35.08
C SER A 18 -11.98 18.13 34.82
N CYS A 19 -12.95 17.69 35.63
CA CYS A 19 -13.72 16.47 35.34
C CYS A 19 -14.66 16.61 34.12
N SER A 20 -15.17 17.82 33.85
CA SER A 20 -16.05 18.06 32.70
C SER A 20 -15.29 18.01 31.36
N GLU A 21 -14.08 18.57 31.30
CA GLU A 21 -13.24 18.55 30.09
C GLU A 21 -12.73 17.14 29.77
N GLN A 22 -12.35 16.37 30.79
CA GLN A 22 -11.98 14.96 30.62
C GLN A 22 -13.17 14.10 30.16
N GLY A 23 -14.39 14.36 30.67
CA GLY A 23 -15.61 13.68 30.22
C GLY A 23 -15.98 13.99 28.77
N VAL A 24 -15.86 15.26 28.34
CA VAL A 24 -16.11 15.69 26.96
C VAL A 24 -15.06 15.13 25.99
N TYR A 25 -13.79 15.08 26.41
CA TYR A 25 -12.72 14.48 25.61
C TYR A 25 -12.88 12.96 25.47
N ALA A 26 -13.24 12.26 26.55
CA ALA A 26 -13.51 10.83 26.50
C ALA A 26 -14.74 10.47 25.64
N ASP A 27 -15.82 11.26 25.73
CA ASP A 27 -17.03 11.07 24.92
C ASP A 27 -16.78 11.34 23.43
N SER A 28 -16.04 12.40 23.10
CA SER A 28 -15.68 12.70 21.70
C SER A 28 -14.73 11.66 21.09
N ALA A 29 -13.73 11.18 21.85
CA ALA A 29 -12.86 10.09 21.41
C ALA A 29 -13.63 8.77 21.21
N SER A 30 -14.54 8.43 22.13
CA SER A 30 -15.41 7.26 22.03
C SER A 30 -16.30 7.30 20.78
N LYS A 31 -16.95 8.44 20.52
CA LYS A 31 -17.78 8.66 19.32
C LYS A 31 -17.00 8.52 18.03
N GLN A 32 -15.74 8.99 18.00
CA GLN A 32 -14.87 8.83 16.84
C GLN A 32 -14.48 7.37 16.58
N ILE A 33 -14.18 6.60 17.63
CA ILE A 33 -13.87 5.16 17.52
C ILE A 33 -15.08 4.40 16.97
N ILE A 34 -16.28 4.63 17.53
CA ILE A 34 -17.51 3.98 17.07
C ILE A 34 -17.79 4.33 15.60
N LYS A 35 -17.61 5.60 15.20
CA LYS A 35 -17.76 6.02 13.80
C LYS A 35 -16.75 5.28 12.90
N LYS A 36 -15.48 5.16 13.30
CA LYS A 36 -14.45 4.45 12.54
C LYS A 36 -14.83 2.97 12.35
N ASP A 37 -15.18 2.28 13.43
CA ASP A 37 -15.54 0.87 13.40
C ASP A 37 -16.74 0.59 12.48
N MET A 38 -17.79 1.42 12.57
CA MET A 38 -18.96 1.30 11.70
C MET A 38 -18.61 1.45 10.21
N VAL A 39 -17.74 2.40 9.85
CA VAL A 39 -17.34 2.62 8.46
C VAL A 39 -16.45 1.47 7.97
N VAL A 40 -15.56 0.95 8.82
CA VAL A 40 -14.72 -0.22 8.50
C VAL A 40 -15.59 -1.45 8.26
N THR A 41 -16.52 -1.77 9.16
CA THR A 41 -17.43 -2.91 8.98
C THR A 41 -18.26 -2.77 7.71
N ARG A 42 -18.75 -1.57 7.40
CA ARG A 42 -19.47 -1.31 6.15
C ARG A 42 -18.59 -1.57 4.91
N ALA A 43 -17.35 -1.08 4.91
CA ALA A 43 -16.42 -1.27 3.81
C ALA A 43 -16.07 -2.75 3.60
N ILE A 44 -15.84 -3.49 4.68
CA ILE A 44 -15.58 -4.94 4.63
C ILE A 44 -16.79 -5.72 4.09
N ASN A 45 -18.00 -5.39 4.53
CA ASN A 45 -19.22 -6.04 4.04
C ASN A 45 -19.49 -5.78 2.55
N GLN A 46 -18.95 -4.69 1.99
CA GLN A 46 -19.03 -4.36 0.57
C GLN A 46 -17.87 -4.98 -0.24
N LEU A 47 -16.82 -5.46 0.44
CA LEU A 47 -15.68 -6.11 -0.19
C LEU A 47 -15.99 -7.59 -0.38
N THR A 48 -16.69 -7.90 -1.47
CA THR A 48 -17.01 -9.28 -1.87
C THR A 48 -16.24 -9.65 -3.14
N PRO A 49 -16.05 -10.96 -3.43
CA PRO A 49 -15.55 -11.40 -4.73
C PRO A 49 -16.36 -10.75 -5.87
N GLY A 50 -15.68 -10.22 -6.88
CA GLY A 50 -16.30 -9.56 -8.03
C GLY A 50 -16.86 -8.16 -7.78
N CYS A 51 -16.65 -7.55 -6.60
CA CYS A 51 -17.06 -6.16 -6.40
C CYS A 51 -16.23 -5.20 -7.26
N SER A 52 -16.75 -4.00 -7.53
CA SER A 52 -16.11 -3.03 -8.43
C SER A 52 -14.72 -2.57 -7.99
N LEU A 53 -14.40 -2.67 -6.69
CA LEU A 53 -13.07 -2.36 -6.15
C LEU A 53 -12.02 -3.40 -6.52
N LEU A 54 -12.44 -4.65 -6.74
CA LEU A 54 -11.57 -5.77 -7.07
C LEU A 54 -11.53 -6.03 -8.57
N THR A 55 -11.67 -4.96 -9.35
CA THR A 55 -11.49 -5.02 -10.81
C THR A 55 -10.01 -4.95 -11.15
N GLU A 56 -9.65 -5.57 -12.27
CA GLU A 56 -8.29 -5.46 -12.79
C GLU A 56 -7.95 -4.00 -13.09
N ILE A 57 -6.64 -3.68 -13.02
CA ILE A 57 -6.14 -2.36 -13.40
C ILE A 57 -6.46 -2.07 -14.88
N ASP A 58 -6.53 -0.78 -15.23
CA ASP A 58 -6.86 -0.39 -16.59
C ASP A 58 -5.87 -0.95 -17.62
N LYS A 59 -6.37 -1.31 -18.80
CA LYS A 59 -5.59 -1.96 -19.84
C LYS A 59 -4.36 -1.15 -20.28
N ASN A 60 -4.45 0.18 -20.29
CA ASN A 60 -3.33 1.03 -20.67
C ASN A 60 -2.21 1.00 -19.59
N ALA A 61 -2.56 0.94 -18.30
CA ALA A 61 -1.60 0.66 -17.25
C ALA A 61 -0.98 -0.73 -17.39
N GLN A 62 -1.78 -1.77 -17.68
CA GLN A 62 -1.25 -3.12 -17.93
C GLN A 62 -0.19 -3.12 -19.05
N ASP A 63 -0.54 -2.54 -20.22
CA ASP A 63 0.32 -2.50 -21.39
C ASP A 63 1.64 -1.75 -21.11
N THR A 64 1.57 -0.59 -20.45
CA THR A 64 2.77 0.20 -20.12
C THR A 64 3.66 -0.43 -19.04
N VAL A 65 3.07 -1.17 -18.09
CA VAL A 65 3.81 -1.97 -17.10
C VAL A 65 4.56 -3.13 -17.77
N LEU A 66 3.90 -3.84 -18.70
CA LEU A 66 4.54 -4.94 -19.44
C LEU A 66 5.63 -4.45 -20.38
N GLU A 67 5.43 -3.31 -21.05
CA GLU A 67 6.48 -2.68 -21.86
C GLU A 67 7.69 -2.29 -20.98
N ARG A 68 7.45 -1.73 -19.80
CA ARG A 68 8.52 -1.43 -18.84
C ARG A 68 9.29 -2.69 -18.41
N LEU A 69 8.60 -3.79 -18.12
CA LEU A 69 9.25 -5.06 -17.78
C LEU A 69 10.14 -5.55 -18.94
N LYS A 70 9.64 -5.50 -20.19
CA LYS A 70 10.42 -5.87 -21.39
C LYS A 70 11.69 -5.02 -21.53
N LEU A 71 11.59 -3.71 -21.30
CA LEU A 71 12.76 -2.81 -21.30
C LEU A 71 13.77 -3.15 -20.20
N ASN A 72 13.30 -3.45 -18.99
CA ASN A 72 14.18 -3.82 -17.87
C ASN A 72 14.93 -5.14 -18.15
N ILE A 73 14.24 -6.12 -18.76
CA ILE A 73 14.85 -7.40 -19.17
C ILE A 73 15.91 -7.15 -20.26
N ALA A 74 15.58 -6.40 -21.30
CA ALA A 74 16.50 -6.09 -22.40
C ALA A 74 17.75 -5.30 -21.94
N ARG A 75 17.62 -4.52 -20.86
CA ARG A 75 18.72 -3.77 -20.22
C ARG A 75 19.47 -4.57 -19.15
N GLU A 76 19.17 -5.86 -18.98
CA GLU A 76 19.76 -6.73 -17.96
C GLU A 76 19.65 -6.16 -16.53
N TRP A 77 18.58 -5.42 -16.25
CA TRP A 77 18.39 -4.73 -14.97
C TRP A 77 18.37 -5.70 -13.76
N TYR A 78 18.03 -6.96 -14.01
CA TYR A 78 17.94 -8.02 -13.01
C TYR A 78 19.14 -8.98 -13.01
N SER A 79 20.23 -8.67 -13.72
CA SER A 79 21.45 -9.51 -13.78
C SER A 79 22.04 -9.85 -12.41
N HIS A 80 21.88 -8.97 -11.43
CA HIS A 80 22.32 -9.19 -10.05
C HIS A 80 21.49 -10.24 -9.28
N ARG A 81 20.28 -10.59 -9.76
CA ARG A 81 19.41 -11.60 -9.14
C ARG A 81 19.75 -12.98 -9.70
N LYS A 82 20.73 -13.64 -9.07
CA LYS A 82 21.17 -14.99 -9.44
C LYS A 82 19.98 -15.97 -9.48
N GLY A 83 19.89 -16.74 -10.55
CA GLY A 83 18.88 -17.79 -10.72
C GLY A 83 17.51 -17.30 -11.22
N LEU A 84 17.28 -15.99 -11.30
CA LEU A 84 16.05 -15.45 -11.88
C LEU A 84 16.01 -15.71 -13.39
N SER A 85 14.99 -16.45 -13.84
CA SER A 85 14.76 -16.73 -15.25
C SER A 85 13.62 -15.88 -15.78
N LEU A 86 13.93 -14.96 -16.69
CA LEU A 86 13.00 -14.12 -17.47
C LEU A 86 13.30 -14.34 -18.97
N PRO A 87 12.34 -14.18 -19.90
CA PRO A 87 11.02 -13.54 -19.75
C PRO A 87 9.92 -14.46 -19.21
N LEU A 88 8.75 -13.87 -18.95
CA LEU A 88 7.52 -14.59 -18.63
C LEU A 88 6.84 -15.09 -19.91
N ILE A 89 6.05 -16.15 -19.79
CA ILE A 89 5.15 -16.63 -20.84
C ILE A 89 3.93 -15.70 -20.85
N ASP A 90 3.75 -14.93 -21.91
CA ASP A 90 2.71 -13.89 -22.03
C ASP A 90 1.30 -14.41 -21.68
N SER A 91 0.94 -15.63 -22.09
CA SER A 91 -0.39 -16.24 -21.82
C SER A 91 -0.63 -16.60 -20.35
N THR A 92 0.40 -16.56 -19.51
CA THR A 92 0.30 -16.88 -18.08
C THR A 92 0.20 -15.62 -17.21
N ILE A 93 0.38 -14.44 -17.81
CA ILE A 93 0.39 -13.17 -17.09
C ILE A 93 -1.03 -12.86 -16.59
N LYS A 94 -1.13 -12.58 -15.30
CA LYS A 94 -2.37 -12.19 -14.63
C LYS A 94 -2.14 -10.97 -13.76
N PHE A 95 -2.96 -9.94 -13.98
CA PHE A 95 -2.98 -8.77 -13.11
C PHE A 95 -3.86 -9.03 -11.89
N VAL A 96 -3.44 -8.46 -10.77
CA VAL A 96 -4.06 -8.62 -9.46
C VAL A 96 -4.71 -7.29 -9.09
N PRO A 97 -5.96 -7.30 -8.58
CA PRO A 97 -6.60 -6.08 -8.12
C PRO A 97 -5.81 -5.40 -7.00
N VAL A 98 -5.75 -4.07 -7.01
CA VAL A 98 -5.05 -3.28 -6.00
C VAL A 98 -6.00 -2.21 -5.45
N ILE A 99 -6.19 -2.23 -4.15
CA ILE A 99 -6.99 -1.25 -3.43
C ILE A 99 -6.12 -0.50 -2.41
N ASP A 100 -6.43 0.75 -2.15
CA ASP A 100 -5.72 1.61 -1.22
C ASP A 100 -6.57 1.95 -0.01
N THR A 101 -5.88 2.18 1.09
CA THR A 101 -6.43 2.80 2.30
C THR A 101 -5.80 4.18 2.49
N PRO A 102 -6.59 5.25 2.66
CA PRO A 102 -6.05 6.58 2.88
C PRO A 102 -5.32 6.66 4.22
N SER A 103 -4.31 7.51 4.32
CA SER A 103 -3.54 7.71 5.56
C SER A 103 -4.36 8.44 6.63
N LEU A 104 -4.11 8.11 7.90
CA LEU A 104 -5.05 8.26 9.01
C LEU A 104 -5.28 9.66 9.65
N PRO A 105 -4.74 10.82 9.20
CA PRO A 105 -5.38 12.07 9.60
C PRO A 105 -6.51 12.51 8.65
N SER A 106 -6.69 11.84 7.50
CA SER A 106 -7.63 12.28 6.45
C SER A 106 -9.03 11.62 6.48
N ILE A 107 -9.30 10.75 7.45
CA ILE A 107 -10.63 10.16 7.66
C ILE A 107 -11.48 11.15 8.46
N THR A 108 -11.69 12.35 7.92
CA THR A 108 -12.55 13.38 8.55
C THR A 108 -14.01 13.20 8.15
N ASP A 109 -14.26 12.71 6.94
CA ASP A 109 -15.59 12.37 6.45
C ASP A 109 -15.58 11.04 5.70
N SER A 110 -16.44 10.13 6.14
CA SER A 110 -16.82 8.90 5.44
C SER A 110 -17.12 9.25 3.98
N ASP A 111 -16.58 8.55 3.00
CA ASP A 111 -17.28 7.36 2.52
C ASP A 111 -16.38 6.28 1.91
N LYS A 112 -15.06 6.47 1.85
CA LYS A 112 -14.17 5.53 1.13
C LYS A 112 -12.89 5.23 1.90
N ILE A 113 -13.00 4.33 2.89
CA ILE A 113 -11.83 3.70 3.54
C ILE A 113 -11.06 2.83 2.55
N LEU A 114 -11.75 2.27 1.55
CA LEU A 114 -11.16 1.52 0.45
C LEU A 114 -11.42 2.24 -0.86
N MET A 115 -10.39 2.36 -1.68
CA MET A 115 -10.49 2.97 -3.01
C MET A 115 -9.61 2.22 -4.02
N PRO A 116 -9.91 2.27 -5.33
CA PRO A 116 -9.02 1.72 -6.33
C PRO A 116 -7.65 2.41 -6.29
N GLN A 117 -6.57 1.64 -6.39
CA GLN A 117 -5.22 2.16 -6.47
C GLN A 117 -4.78 2.25 -7.93
N LYS A 118 -4.45 3.45 -8.39
CA LYS A 118 -4.05 3.69 -9.79
C LYS A 118 -2.54 3.76 -9.99
N ASP A 119 -1.81 4.05 -8.92
CA ASP A 119 -0.37 4.27 -8.98
C ASP A 119 0.45 3.05 -8.56
N PHE A 120 -0.22 1.91 -8.43
CA PHE A 120 0.37 0.64 -8.04
C PHE A 120 -0.31 -0.47 -8.81
N ALA A 121 0.48 -1.33 -9.44
CA ALA A 121 0.01 -2.53 -10.08
C ALA A 121 0.73 -3.75 -9.50
N SER A 122 0.02 -4.87 -9.42
CA SER A 122 0.61 -6.15 -9.07
C SER A 122 0.18 -7.18 -10.12
N PHE A 123 1.11 -8.05 -10.49
CA PHE A 123 0.86 -9.10 -11.47
C PHE A 123 1.83 -10.25 -11.24
N TYR A 124 1.51 -11.39 -11.85
CA TYR A 124 2.38 -12.55 -11.85
C TYR A 124 2.30 -13.30 -13.17
N GLY A 125 3.28 -14.15 -13.42
CA GLY A 125 3.32 -15.03 -14.57
C GLY A 125 4.34 -16.15 -14.36
N GLN A 126 4.29 -17.15 -15.23
CA GLN A 126 5.25 -18.25 -15.23
C GLN A 126 6.34 -17.98 -16.26
N ASN A 127 7.57 -18.37 -15.92
CA ASN A 127 8.65 -18.43 -16.90
C ASN A 127 8.70 -19.80 -17.59
N GLU A 128 9.63 -19.98 -18.53
CA GLU A 128 9.81 -21.24 -19.28
C GLU A 128 10.19 -22.44 -18.40
N LYS A 129 10.67 -22.21 -17.17
CA LYS A 129 10.96 -23.26 -16.19
C LYS A 129 9.73 -23.68 -15.37
N GLY A 130 8.59 -23.02 -15.58
CA GLY A 130 7.37 -23.22 -14.81
C GLY A 130 7.37 -22.51 -13.45
N GLU A 131 8.37 -21.67 -13.15
CA GLU A 131 8.42 -20.92 -11.89
C GLU A 131 7.47 -19.72 -11.97
N THR A 132 6.62 -19.55 -10.94
CA THR A 132 5.79 -18.34 -10.81
C THR A 132 6.63 -17.20 -10.23
N LEU A 133 6.64 -16.07 -10.94
CA LEU A 133 7.26 -14.83 -10.50
C LEU A 133 6.17 -13.79 -10.24
N TYR A 134 6.30 -13.07 -9.13
CA TYR A 134 5.39 -11.98 -8.76
C TYR A 134 6.08 -10.63 -8.95
N PHE A 135 5.29 -9.61 -9.23
CA PHE A 135 5.79 -8.29 -9.55
C PHE A 135 4.93 -7.23 -8.86
N TYR A 136 5.61 -6.18 -8.43
CA TYR A 136 5.00 -4.89 -8.13
C TYR A 136 5.47 -3.86 -9.14
N ALA A 137 4.57 -2.97 -9.54
CA ALA A 137 4.85 -1.86 -10.42
C ALA A 137 4.38 -0.57 -9.75
N LEU A 138 5.30 0.35 -9.53
CA LEU A 138 5.04 1.64 -8.88
C LEU A 138 5.04 2.74 -9.94
N TYR A 139 3.93 3.46 -10.04
CA TYR A 139 3.84 4.62 -10.92
C TYR A 139 4.35 5.86 -10.19
N THR A 140 5.23 6.61 -10.83
CA THR A 140 5.64 7.92 -10.34
C THR A 140 5.55 8.96 -11.44
N ASP A 141 4.62 9.91 -11.29
CA ASP A 141 4.67 11.12 -12.10
C ASP A 141 5.70 12.10 -11.53
N ARG A 142 6.77 12.30 -12.29
CA ARG A 142 7.86 13.22 -11.94
C ARG A 142 7.87 14.46 -12.84
N SER A 143 6.77 14.77 -13.55
CA SER A 143 6.70 15.93 -14.45
C SER A 143 7.02 17.28 -13.78
N ASN A 144 6.79 17.38 -12.48
CA ASN A 144 7.07 18.58 -11.68
C ASN A 144 8.37 18.46 -10.87
N PHE A 145 9.17 17.42 -11.10
CA PHE A 145 10.38 17.16 -10.33
C PHE A 145 11.47 18.16 -10.68
N THR A 146 11.98 18.82 -9.65
CA THR A 146 13.08 19.78 -9.73
C THR A 146 14.18 19.40 -8.73
N LYS A 147 15.33 20.06 -8.81
CA LYS A 147 16.41 19.90 -7.82
C LYS A 147 15.95 20.26 -6.40
N GLU A 148 14.98 21.17 -6.26
CA GLU A 148 14.37 21.56 -4.99
C GLU A 148 13.37 20.52 -4.46
N THR A 149 12.82 19.66 -5.32
CA THR A 149 11.91 18.57 -4.90
C THR A 149 12.64 17.54 -4.05
N ASN A 150 13.92 17.27 -4.35
CA ASN A 150 14.79 16.42 -3.54
C ASN A 150 16.23 16.99 -3.53
N PRO A 151 16.49 18.01 -2.70
CA PRO A 151 17.77 18.72 -2.70
C PRO A 151 18.93 17.84 -2.23
N ARG A 152 18.63 16.81 -1.41
CA ARG A 152 19.62 15.83 -0.98
C ARG A 152 20.08 14.98 -2.15
N MET A 153 19.15 14.34 -2.86
CA MET A 153 19.49 13.52 -4.03
C MET A 153 20.28 14.33 -5.06
N TYR A 154 19.85 15.57 -5.35
CA TYR A 154 20.57 16.41 -6.30
C TYR A 154 22.00 16.71 -5.82
N ARG A 155 22.19 17.08 -4.55
CA ARG A 155 23.52 17.33 -3.97
C ARG A 155 24.43 16.10 -4.06
N ASP A 156 23.93 14.93 -3.68
CA ASP A 156 24.68 13.68 -3.72
C ASP A 156 25.13 13.34 -5.16
N GLN A 157 24.26 13.59 -6.15
CA GLN A 157 24.59 13.39 -7.57
C GLN A 157 25.64 14.39 -8.08
N VAL A 158 25.56 15.65 -7.65
CA VAL A 158 26.57 16.67 -7.99
C VAL A 158 27.94 16.29 -7.41
N GLU A 159 27.97 15.84 -6.16
CA GLU A 159 29.21 15.45 -5.48
C GLU A 159 29.88 14.24 -6.14
N LEU A 160 29.10 13.24 -6.54
CA LEU A 160 29.62 12.00 -7.12
C LEU A 160 29.95 12.09 -8.61
N PHE A 161 29.16 12.85 -9.38
CA PHE A 161 29.20 12.79 -10.86
C PHE A 161 29.24 14.17 -11.54
N GLY A 162 29.25 15.25 -10.77
CA GLY A 162 29.26 16.62 -11.28
C GLY A 162 27.88 17.17 -11.65
N GLN A 163 27.83 18.50 -11.80
CA GLN A 163 26.57 19.23 -11.99
C GLN A 163 25.83 18.84 -13.27
N GLU A 164 26.54 18.75 -14.41
CA GLU A 164 25.92 18.40 -15.70
C GLU A 164 25.23 17.02 -15.68
N TYR A 165 25.80 16.06 -14.94
CA TYR A 165 25.18 14.77 -14.77
C TYR A 165 23.90 14.87 -13.92
N ALA A 166 23.97 15.58 -12.79
CA ALA A 166 22.83 15.79 -11.91
C ALA A 166 21.66 16.50 -12.63
N ASP A 167 21.95 17.55 -13.42
CA ASP A 167 20.95 18.27 -14.22
C ASP A 167 20.28 17.35 -15.25
N ARG A 168 21.06 16.53 -15.98
CA ARG A 168 20.51 15.53 -16.93
C ARG A 168 19.63 14.49 -16.24
N VAL A 169 19.96 14.08 -15.01
CA VAL A 169 19.10 13.17 -14.23
C VAL A 169 17.76 13.84 -13.91
N ILE A 170 17.76 15.11 -13.49
CA ILE A 170 16.51 15.86 -13.26
C ILE A 170 15.67 15.92 -14.53
N GLU A 171 16.27 16.28 -15.67
CA GLU A 171 15.56 16.34 -16.96
C GLU A 171 15.01 14.99 -17.38
N LYS A 172 15.79 13.92 -17.23
CA LYS A 172 15.34 12.55 -17.54
C LYS A 172 14.14 12.15 -16.69
N LEU A 173 14.19 12.41 -15.37
CA LEU A 173 13.07 12.12 -14.48
C LEU A 173 11.83 12.94 -14.84
N ARG A 174 12.01 14.23 -15.13
CA ARG A 174 10.91 15.13 -15.49
C ARG A 174 10.22 14.75 -16.80
N ASN A 175 11.02 14.35 -17.79
CA ASN A 175 10.56 14.03 -19.13
C ASN A 175 10.14 12.55 -19.30
N ALA A 176 10.15 11.75 -18.23
CA ALA A 176 9.71 10.36 -18.27
C ALA A 176 8.23 10.26 -18.70
N LYS A 177 7.95 9.38 -19.66
CA LYS A 177 6.62 9.14 -20.24
C LYS A 177 6.37 7.64 -20.41
N GLY A 178 5.08 7.27 -20.42
CA GLY A 178 4.63 5.89 -20.62
C GLY A 178 5.35 4.90 -19.71
N PRO A 179 6.02 3.87 -20.25
CA PRO A 179 6.67 2.81 -19.46
C PRO A 179 7.76 3.34 -18.52
N GLU A 180 8.45 4.42 -18.86
CA GLU A 180 9.54 4.98 -18.03
C GLU A 180 9.02 5.63 -16.72
N ARG A 181 7.70 5.79 -16.56
CA ARG A 181 7.08 6.23 -15.28
C ARG A 181 6.88 5.09 -14.28
N TRP A 182 7.06 3.85 -14.72
CA TRP A 182 6.91 2.67 -13.89
C TRP A 182 8.26 2.18 -13.37
N GLU A 183 8.30 1.85 -12.08
CA GLU A 183 9.37 1.08 -11.47
C GLU A 183 8.87 -0.34 -11.20
N ILE A 184 9.58 -1.35 -11.68
CA ILE A 184 9.19 -2.76 -11.55
C ILE A 184 10.08 -3.46 -10.53
N ILE A 185 9.45 -3.94 -9.47
CA ILE A 185 10.07 -4.73 -8.40
C ILE A 185 9.67 -6.19 -8.63
N VAL A 186 10.67 -7.06 -8.75
CA VAL A 186 10.47 -8.50 -8.86
C VAL A 186 10.47 -9.11 -7.46
N VAL A 187 9.50 -9.97 -7.19
CA VAL A 187 9.43 -10.82 -6.01
C VAL A 187 9.65 -12.26 -6.46
N SER A 188 10.90 -12.71 -6.39
CA SER A 188 11.32 -14.04 -6.84
C SER A 188 11.12 -15.09 -5.74
N PRO A 189 11.15 -16.40 -6.03
CA PRO A 189 10.96 -17.46 -5.04
C PRO A 189 11.89 -17.42 -3.82
N GLN A 190 12.99 -16.70 -3.93
CA GLN A 190 13.96 -16.52 -2.85
C GLN A 190 13.60 -15.35 -1.91
N ASP A 191 12.70 -14.45 -2.33
CA ASP A 191 12.28 -13.29 -1.55
C ASP A 191 11.25 -13.71 -0.49
N PRO A 192 11.36 -13.23 0.77
CA PRO A 192 10.39 -13.56 1.82
C PRO A 192 8.93 -13.27 1.44
N GLY A 193 8.71 -12.18 0.68
CA GLY A 193 7.38 -11.78 0.21
C GLY A 193 6.75 -12.76 -0.80
N HIS A 194 7.53 -13.63 -1.44
CA HIS A 194 7.00 -14.64 -2.36
C HIS A 194 6.05 -15.62 -1.67
N LYS A 195 6.40 -16.01 -0.44
CA LYS A 195 5.60 -16.93 0.37
C LYS A 195 4.20 -16.40 0.66
N GLU A 196 4.04 -15.08 0.82
CA GLU A 196 2.72 -14.47 1.04
C GLU A 196 1.78 -14.68 -0.15
N PHE A 197 2.31 -14.60 -1.38
CA PHE A 197 1.52 -14.84 -2.58
C PHE A 197 1.12 -16.31 -2.73
N GLU A 198 2.07 -17.24 -2.57
CA GLU A 198 1.78 -18.67 -2.65
C GLU A 198 0.76 -19.09 -1.58
N TYR A 199 0.94 -18.61 -0.34
CA TYR A 199 -0.01 -18.89 0.74
C TYR A 199 -1.42 -18.40 0.41
N ALA A 200 -1.56 -17.18 -0.10
CA ALA A 200 -2.87 -16.66 -0.49
C ALA A 200 -3.50 -17.48 -1.63
N ARG A 201 -2.72 -17.96 -2.59
CA ARG A 201 -3.22 -18.82 -3.67
C ARG A 201 -3.63 -20.21 -3.19
N GLU A 202 -2.91 -20.77 -2.22
CA GLU A 202 -3.20 -22.09 -1.66
C GLU A 202 -4.43 -22.09 -0.75
N HIS A 203 -4.69 -20.97 -0.05
CA HIS A 203 -5.72 -20.91 1.00
C HIS A 203 -6.97 -20.12 0.59
N SER A 204 -6.96 -19.44 -0.55
CA SER A 204 -8.12 -18.72 -1.05
C SER A 204 -9.19 -19.65 -1.62
N ASP A 205 -10.44 -19.18 -1.60
CA ASP A 205 -11.60 -19.92 -2.09
C ASP A 205 -11.45 -20.43 -3.54
N ASP A 206 -10.76 -19.68 -4.39
CA ASP A 206 -10.63 -19.94 -5.85
C ASP A 206 -9.21 -19.73 -6.40
N GLY A 207 -8.20 -19.57 -5.52
CA GLY A 207 -6.84 -19.23 -5.91
C GLY A 207 -6.61 -17.74 -6.22
N SER A 208 -7.62 -16.88 -6.04
CA SER A 208 -7.51 -15.44 -6.23
C SER A 208 -7.08 -14.70 -4.96
N PHE A 209 -6.42 -13.56 -5.17
CA PHE A 209 -6.00 -12.64 -4.13
C PHE A 209 -6.01 -11.21 -4.68
N PHE A 210 -5.87 -10.23 -3.80
CA PHE A 210 -5.77 -8.81 -4.12
C PHE A 210 -4.74 -8.15 -3.21
N ILE A 211 -4.27 -6.96 -3.59
CA ILE A 211 -3.29 -6.20 -2.81
C ILE A 211 -3.97 -5.02 -2.13
N LEU A 212 -3.71 -4.86 -0.83
CA LEU A 212 -4.05 -3.67 -0.08
C LEU A 212 -2.80 -2.81 0.10
N THR A 213 -2.86 -1.54 -0.27
CA THR A 213 -1.80 -0.57 0.01
C THR A 213 -2.23 0.46 1.06
N ARG A 214 -1.24 1.19 1.59
CA ARG A 214 -1.47 2.42 2.33
C ARG A 214 -0.60 3.53 1.74
N GLY A 215 -1.16 4.38 0.89
CA GLY A 215 -0.45 5.49 0.27
C GLY A 215 0.78 5.05 -0.53
N ARG A 216 0.63 4.00 -1.37
CA ARG A 216 1.68 3.33 -2.16
C ARG A 216 2.77 2.59 -1.37
N THR A 217 2.61 2.47 -0.06
CA THR A 217 3.55 1.77 0.82
C THR A 217 2.92 0.54 1.46
N TYR A 218 3.76 -0.39 1.93
CA TYR A 218 3.38 -1.57 2.72
C TYR A 218 2.29 -2.44 2.06
N PRO A 219 2.53 -3.01 0.86
CA PRO A 219 1.56 -3.90 0.24
C PRO A 219 1.27 -5.09 1.15
N ARG A 220 -0.01 -5.42 1.31
CA ARG A 220 -0.48 -6.63 1.98
C ARG A 220 -1.17 -7.51 0.96
N VAL A 221 -0.77 -8.79 0.92
CA VAL A 221 -1.49 -9.80 0.16
C VAL A 221 -2.76 -10.15 0.93
N CYS A 222 -3.91 -9.96 0.29
CA CYS A 222 -5.24 -10.19 0.84
C CYS A 222 -6.00 -11.19 -0.01
N PHE A 223 -6.88 -11.97 0.58
CA PHE A 223 -7.61 -13.03 -0.13
C PHE A 223 -8.90 -13.38 0.60
N PHE A 224 -9.78 -14.13 -0.07
CA PHE A 224 -11.05 -14.57 0.50
C PHE A 224 -10.97 -16.01 0.99
N VAL A 225 -11.49 -16.24 2.20
CA VAL A 225 -11.75 -17.58 2.73
C VAL A 225 -13.19 -17.61 3.22
N ASN A 226 -13.99 -18.52 2.69
CA ASN A 226 -15.43 -18.58 2.89
C ASN A 226 -16.11 -17.23 2.65
N ASN A 227 -15.75 -16.54 1.56
CA ASN A 227 -16.22 -15.20 1.18
C ASN A 227 -15.91 -14.08 2.20
N LYS A 228 -14.99 -14.30 3.15
CA LYS A 228 -14.54 -13.27 4.09
C LYS A 228 -13.12 -12.82 3.75
N PRO A 229 -12.83 -11.51 3.77
CA PRO A 229 -11.50 -11.01 3.43
C PRO A 229 -10.51 -11.16 4.59
N TYR A 230 -9.36 -11.77 4.27
CA TYR A 230 -8.20 -11.93 5.14
C TYR A 230 -6.98 -11.26 4.52
N TYR A 231 -5.93 -11.07 5.32
CA TYR A 231 -4.61 -10.69 4.85
C TYR A 231 -3.53 -11.63 5.41
N CYS A 232 -2.48 -11.85 4.61
CA CYS A 232 -1.29 -12.57 5.02
C CYS A 232 -0.58 -11.81 6.14
N CYS A 233 -0.22 -12.53 7.20
CA CYS A 233 0.57 -11.99 8.30
C CYS A 233 1.49 -13.05 8.89
N GLU A 234 2.67 -12.64 9.36
CA GLU A 234 3.51 -13.50 10.17
C GLU A 234 2.98 -13.63 11.60
N THR A 235 2.96 -14.84 12.12
CA THR A 235 2.68 -15.13 13.53
C THR A 235 3.89 -14.75 14.38
N PRO A 236 3.73 -14.62 15.71
CA PRO A 236 4.85 -14.44 16.64
C PRO A 236 5.91 -15.56 16.56
N GLN A 237 5.55 -16.72 16.00
CA GLN A 237 6.43 -17.87 15.77
C GLN A 237 7.15 -17.81 14.42
N HIS A 238 7.05 -16.69 13.67
CA HIS A 238 7.59 -16.53 12.32
C HIS A 238 7.00 -17.51 11.30
N GLU A 239 5.79 -18.00 11.54
CA GLU A 239 5.03 -18.80 10.59
C GLU A 239 4.07 -17.90 9.82
N LEU A 240 3.84 -18.23 8.55
CA LEU A 240 2.89 -17.50 7.74
C LEU A 240 1.46 -17.94 8.09
N GLY A 241 0.60 -16.96 8.34
CA GLY A 241 -0.81 -17.18 8.64
C GLY A 241 -1.68 -16.07 8.09
N MET A 242 -2.92 -16.01 8.57
CA MET A 242 -3.89 -15.03 8.14
C MET A 242 -4.67 -14.43 9.30
N ARG A 243 -5.11 -13.18 9.14
CA ARG A 243 -6.01 -12.48 10.06
C ARG A 243 -7.10 -11.78 9.27
N LEU A 244 -8.22 -11.50 9.94
CA LEU A 244 -9.32 -10.75 9.32
C LEU A 244 -8.81 -9.39 8.88
N LEU A 245 -9.14 -9.02 7.64
CA LEU A 245 -8.76 -7.71 7.11
C LEU A 245 -9.38 -6.57 7.93
N GLU A 246 -10.55 -6.80 8.50
CA GLU A 246 -11.24 -5.85 9.38
C GLU A 246 -10.35 -5.41 10.56
N ASP A 247 -9.62 -6.35 11.19
CA ASP A 247 -8.75 -6.06 12.33
C ASP A 247 -7.56 -5.18 11.95
N TYR A 248 -7.12 -5.24 10.69
CA TYR A 248 -6.06 -4.39 10.18
C TYR A 248 -6.56 -2.96 9.96
N LEU A 249 -7.75 -2.80 9.38
CA LEU A 249 -8.35 -1.50 9.07
C LEU A 249 -8.80 -0.71 10.32
N ARG A 250 -9.07 -1.41 11.43
CA ARG A 250 -9.41 -0.76 12.71
C ARG A 250 -8.21 -0.11 13.41
N ARG A 251 -6.98 -0.53 13.08
CA ARG A 251 -5.74 0.06 13.63
C ARG A 251 -5.49 1.47 13.09
#